data_AF-A0A497XTG8-F1
#
_entry.id   AF-A0A497XTG8-F1
#
_cell.length_a   1.000
_cell.length_b   1.000
_cell.length_c   1.000
_cell.angle_alpha   90.00
_cell.angle_beta   90.00
_cell.angle_gamma   90.00
#
_symmetry.space_group_name_H-M   'P 1'
#
loop_
_entity.id
_entity.type
_entity.pdbx_description
1 polymer ?
#
loop_
_entity_poly.entity_id
_entity_poly.type
_entity_poly.pdbx_seq_one_letter_code
_entity_poly.pdbx_strand_id
1 'polypeptide(L)'
;MGEDKPDRRSLEEIIYEVYRTTQDLELGCAELNCFMCAKGGKKEPECSKLNEAVVLLPGENRIIEELNGAAFPEVNLNGMSVGFLLPEQDCPFNRDGWCGIHGKHPIDCRSYPIVPSINERGDLIISISVKCPATPSWNFIRTWVEIWRKLWEVVPEEWFKFYSEVPTNLLKPIVRFKAEEKSTIIPTSVANTNQDKV
;
A
#
# COMPACT_ATOMS: atom_id res chain seq x y z
N MET A 1 30.69 9.44 -15.08
CA MET A 1 29.61 9.59 -14.09
C MET A 1 28.31 9.51 -14.87
N GLY A 2 27.68 8.34 -14.89
CA GLY A 2 26.43 8.16 -15.61
C GLY A 2 25.31 8.87 -14.86
N GLU A 3 24.62 9.78 -15.54
CA GLU A 3 23.35 10.31 -15.08
C GLU A 3 22.34 9.16 -15.08
N ASP A 4 22.02 8.69 -13.88
CA ASP A 4 20.99 7.68 -13.66
C ASP A 4 19.65 8.34 -14.01
N LYS A 5 19.07 7.95 -15.16
CA LYS A 5 17.76 8.47 -15.58
C LYS A 5 16.70 7.94 -14.62
N PRO A 6 15.65 8.72 -14.29
CA PRO A 6 14.48 8.21 -13.59
C PRO A 6 13.99 6.91 -14.24
N ASP A 7 14.02 5.85 -13.44
CA ASP A 7 13.55 4.53 -13.78
C ASP A 7 12.03 4.60 -14.03
N ARG A 8 11.62 4.66 -15.30
CA ARG A 8 10.22 4.76 -15.74
C ARG A 8 9.52 3.41 -15.64
N ARG A 9 9.45 2.84 -14.44
CA ARG A 9 8.66 1.64 -14.20
C ARG A 9 7.17 1.98 -14.14
N SER A 10 6.37 1.14 -14.76
CA SER A 10 4.93 1.10 -14.57
C SER A 10 4.59 0.73 -13.12
N LEU A 11 3.43 1.17 -12.63
CA LEU A 11 2.93 0.79 -11.30
C LEU A 11 2.88 -0.74 -11.13
N GLU A 12 2.47 -1.46 -12.18
CA GLU A 12 2.41 -2.92 -12.19
C GLU A 12 3.79 -3.57 -11.98
N GLU A 13 4.84 -3.07 -12.64
CA GLU A 13 6.22 -3.56 -12.44
C GLU A 13 6.71 -3.31 -11.01
N ILE A 14 6.34 -2.17 -10.41
CA ILE A 14 6.67 -1.88 -9.00
C ILE A 14 5.92 -2.83 -8.07
N ILE A 15 4.64 -3.11 -8.32
CA ILE A 15 3.86 -4.07 -7.51
C ILE A 15 4.49 -5.46 -7.57
N TYR A 16 4.83 -5.97 -8.75
CA TYR A 16 5.49 -7.28 -8.88
C TYR A 16 6.86 -7.31 -8.19
N GLU A 17 7.65 -6.23 -8.28
CA GLU A 17 8.92 -6.14 -7.54
C GLU A 17 8.67 -6.23 -6.03
N VAL A 18 7.69 -5.49 -5.50
CA VAL A 18 7.35 -5.51 -4.07
C VAL A 18 6.96 -6.93 -3.65
N TYR A 19 6.11 -7.61 -4.42
CA TYR A 19 5.70 -8.99 -4.10
C TYR A 19 6.88 -9.96 -4.05
N ARG A 20 7.83 -9.83 -4.99
CA ARG A 20 9.04 -10.65 -5.04
C ARG A 20 10.02 -10.35 -3.91
N THR A 21 10.19 -9.08 -3.54
CA THR A 21 11.22 -8.64 -2.59
C THR A 21 10.78 -8.66 -1.13
N THR A 22 9.46 -8.70 -0.88
CA THR A 22 8.89 -8.73 0.48
C THR A 22 8.34 -10.10 0.89
N GLN A 23 8.57 -11.15 0.08
CA GLN A 23 8.03 -12.48 0.34
C GLN A 23 8.43 -13.04 1.71
N ASP A 24 9.68 -12.82 2.12
CA ASP A 24 10.23 -13.31 3.39
C ASP A 24 10.19 -12.24 4.50
N LEU A 25 9.56 -11.09 4.23
CA LEU A 25 9.48 -9.99 5.19
C LEU A 25 8.36 -10.24 6.19
N GLU A 26 8.66 -11.03 7.23
CA GLU A 26 7.69 -11.37 8.26
C GLU A 26 7.68 -10.38 9.43
N LEU A 27 6.47 -10.09 9.91
CA LEU A 27 6.22 -9.26 11.09
C LEU A 27 6.25 -10.07 12.40
N GLY A 28 6.40 -11.40 12.32
CA GLY A 28 6.26 -12.31 13.48
C GLY A 28 4.81 -12.57 13.87
N CYS A 29 3.85 -12.25 13.00
CA CYS A 29 2.42 -12.44 13.21
C CYS A 29 2.03 -13.87 13.60
N ALA A 30 2.72 -14.86 13.04
CA ALA A 30 2.49 -16.27 13.35
C ALA A 30 2.80 -16.62 14.81
N GLU A 31 3.87 -16.04 15.38
CA GLU A 31 4.28 -16.26 16.77
C GLU A 31 3.26 -15.70 17.77
N LEU A 32 2.52 -14.67 17.36
CA LEU A 32 1.48 -14.03 18.15
C LEU A 32 0.11 -14.69 17.99
N ASN A 33 0.01 -15.78 17.21
CA ASN A 33 -1.25 -16.32 16.69
C ASN A 33 -2.15 -15.22 16.07
N CYS A 34 -1.51 -14.17 15.57
CA CYS A 34 -2.14 -13.00 15.01
C CYS A 34 -2.08 -13.16 13.49
N PHE A 35 -2.94 -14.02 12.93
CA PHE A 35 -3.01 -14.22 11.46
C PHE A 35 -3.76 -13.08 10.75
N MET A 36 -3.94 -11.97 11.45
CA MET A 36 -4.63 -10.79 10.99
C MET A 36 -3.78 -10.06 9.95
N CYS A 37 -4.05 -10.35 8.68
CA CYS A 37 -3.99 -9.34 7.64
C CYS A 37 -5.10 -8.32 7.91
N ALA A 38 -4.90 -7.42 8.88
CA ALA A 38 -5.78 -6.31 9.24
C ALA A 38 -7.26 -6.60 9.61
N LYS A 39 -7.88 -7.75 9.28
CA LYS A 39 -9.36 -7.89 9.26
C LYS A 39 -9.98 -9.27 9.49
N GLY A 40 -9.18 -10.32 9.73
CA GLY A 40 -9.70 -11.65 10.04
C GLY A 40 -9.89 -11.84 11.55
N GLY A 41 -11.13 -11.87 12.04
CA GLY A 41 -11.42 -12.28 13.42
C GLY A 41 -11.13 -13.79 13.66
N LYS A 42 -10.72 -14.15 14.89
CA LYS A 42 -10.19 -15.46 15.31
C LYS A 42 -11.16 -16.66 15.18
N LYS A 43 -10.55 -17.85 15.35
CA LYS A 43 -11.10 -19.13 15.87
C LYS A 43 -11.60 -19.08 17.35
N GLU A 44 -11.40 -17.98 18.08
CA GLU A 44 -11.74 -17.77 19.50
C GLU A 44 -12.50 -16.45 19.75
N PRO A 45 -13.34 -16.37 20.80
CA PRO A 45 -14.34 -15.30 20.97
C PRO A 45 -13.78 -13.91 21.26
N GLU A 46 -12.53 -13.82 21.76
CA GLU A 46 -11.97 -12.58 22.34
C GLU A 46 -11.09 -11.78 21.36
N CYS A 47 -11.03 -12.17 20.09
CA CYS A 47 -10.34 -11.34 19.09
C CYS A 47 -11.21 -10.18 18.67
N SER A 48 -10.90 -9.00 19.21
CA SER A 48 -11.36 -7.74 18.63
C SER A 48 -10.78 -7.62 17.22
N LYS A 49 -11.64 -7.74 16.20
CA LYS A 49 -11.29 -7.35 14.82
C LYS A 49 -10.71 -5.93 14.85
N LEU A 50 -9.60 -5.71 14.16
CA LEU A 50 -9.04 -4.38 13.98
C LEU A 50 -9.98 -3.62 13.04
N ASN A 51 -10.30 -2.39 13.40
CA ASN A 51 -11.16 -1.53 12.59
C ASN A 51 -10.35 -0.84 11.49
N GLU A 52 -9.83 -1.63 10.56
CA GLU A 52 -9.01 -1.18 9.44
C GLU A 52 -9.78 -1.40 8.14
N ALA A 53 -9.67 -0.51 7.17
CA ALA A 53 -10.04 -0.72 5.77
C ALA A 53 -8.99 -1.61 5.06
N VAL A 54 -9.32 -2.19 3.90
CA VAL A 54 -8.30 -2.75 2.99
C VAL A 54 -8.50 -2.07 1.66
N VAL A 55 -7.45 -1.45 1.14
CA VAL A 55 -7.45 -0.69 -0.10
C VAL A 55 -6.28 -1.15 -0.95
N LEU A 56 -6.58 -1.82 -2.06
CA LEU A 56 -5.57 -2.29 -2.99
C LEU A 56 -5.06 -1.15 -3.86
N LEU A 57 -3.84 -1.26 -4.37
CA LEU A 57 -3.33 -0.33 -5.38
C LEU A 57 -4.11 -0.49 -6.71
N PRO A 58 -4.16 0.55 -7.56
CA PRO A 58 -4.75 0.43 -8.89
C PRO A 58 -4.12 -0.73 -9.68
N GLY A 59 -4.96 -1.63 -10.19
CA GLY A 59 -4.53 -2.83 -10.92
C GLY A 59 -4.09 -4.02 -10.05
N GLU A 60 -3.85 -3.84 -8.76
CA GLU A 60 -3.42 -4.92 -7.86
C GLU A 60 -4.48 -6.01 -7.69
N ASN A 61 -5.77 -5.67 -7.76
CA ASN A 61 -6.85 -6.64 -7.59
C ASN A 61 -6.84 -7.73 -8.69
N ARG A 62 -6.44 -7.37 -9.91
CA ARG A 62 -6.21 -8.33 -11.01
C ARG A 62 -5.09 -9.30 -10.68
N ILE A 63 -3.98 -8.80 -10.12
CA ILE A 63 -2.84 -9.63 -9.70
C ILE A 63 -3.28 -10.60 -8.59
N ILE A 64 -4.07 -10.12 -7.63
CA ILE A 64 -4.63 -10.98 -6.56
C ILE A 64 -5.52 -12.07 -7.15
N GLU A 65 -6.37 -11.74 -8.11
CA GLU A 65 -7.23 -12.71 -8.81
C GLU A 65 -6.41 -13.77 -9.55
N GLU A 66 -5.39 -13.37 -10.31
CA GLU A 66 -4.50 -14.28 -11.04
C GLU A 66 -3.75 -15.23 -10.10
N LEU A 67 -3.31 -14.74 -8.94
CA LEU A 67 -2.50 -15.52 -8.00
C LEU A 67 -3.31 -16.48 -7.12
N ASN A 68 -4.60 -16.20 -6.94
CA ASN A 68 -5.42 -16.84 -5.90
C ASN A 68 -6.79 -17.37 -6.39
N GLY A 69 -7.21 -17.03 -7.62
CA GLY A 69 -8.50 -17.43 -8.20
C GLY A 69 -9.72 -16.70 -7.62
N ALA A 70 -9.51 -15.65 -6.83
CA ALA A 70 -10.55 -14.78 -6.29
C ALA A 70 -10.00 -13.36 -6.08
N ALA A 71 -10.88 -12.36 -6.03
CA ALA A 71 -10.54 -10.95 -5.91
C ALA A 71 -11.26 -10.30 -4.70
N PHE A 72 -10.83 -9.11 -4.33
CA PHE A 72 -11.60 -8.25 -3.42
C PHE A 72 -12.77 -7.59 -4.17
N PRO A 73 -13.85 -7.21 -3.47
CA PRO A 73 -14.87 -6.32 -4.02
C PRO A 73 -14.23 -5.04 -4.57
N GLU A 74 -14.83 -4.42 -5.59
CA GLU A 74 -14.25 -3.25 -6.25
C GLU A 74 -15.09 -1.99 -6.01
N VAL A 75 -14.40 -0.85 -5.96
CA VAL A 75 -14.98 0.49 -6.04
C VAL A 75 -14.35 1.25 -7.20
N ASN A 76 -15.12 2.18 -7.78
CA ASN A 76 -14.61 3.06 -8.82
C ASN A 76 -14.14 4.39 -8.20
N LEU A 77 -12.88 4.74 -8.39
CA LEU A 77 -12.27 5.99 -7.96
C LEU A 77 -11.83 6.78 -9.20
N ASN A 78 -12.65 7.75 -9.63
CA ASN A 78 -12.35 8.60 -10.79
C ASN A 78 -11.95 7.81 -12.04
N GLY A 79 -12.65 6.72 -12.34
CA GLY A 79 -12.36 5.86 -13.49
C GLY A 79 -11.34 4.75 -13.23
N MET A 80 -10.74 4.69 -12.05
CA MET A 80 -9.87 3.57 -11.62
C MET A 80 -10.69 2.52 -10.86
N SER A 81 -10.54 1.25 -11.23
CA SER A 81 -11.08 0.15 -10.40
C SER A 81 -10.09 -0.21 -9.31
N VAL A 82 -10.55 -0.23 -8.06
CA VAL A 82 -9.72 -0.47 -6.88
C VAL A 82 -10.38 -1.53 -6.01
N GLY A 83 -9.61 -2.56 -5.66
CA GLY A 83 -10.04 -3.55 -4.67
C GLY A 83 -10.21 -2.88 -3.31
N PHE A 84 -11.36 -3.06 -2.68
CA PHE A 84 -11.72 -2.40 -1.44
C PHE A 84 -12.56 -3.31 -0.55
N LEU A 85 -12.27 -3.27 0.74
CA LEU A 85 -13.04 -3.96 1.76
C LEU A 85 -13.24 -3.01 2.95
N LEU A 86 -14.47 -2.85 3.40
CA LEU A 86 -14.79 -2.07 4.59
C LEU A 86 -14.43 -2.84 5.89
N PRO A 87 -14.17 -2.17 7.02
CA PRO A 87 -13.75 -2.84 8.27
C PRO A 87 -14.70 -3.91 8.80
N GLU A 88 -15.99 -3.77 8.54
CA GLU A 88 -17.08 -4.60 9.07
C GLU A 88 -17.30 -5.84 8.21
N GLN A 89 -16.78 -5.83 6.97
CA GLN A 89 -16.91 -6.93 6.03
C GLN A 89 -15.89 -8.03 6.33
N ASP A 90 -16.32 -9.27 6.17
CA ASP A 90 -15.41 -10.41 6.25
C ASP A 90 -14.51 -10.46 5.02
N CYS A 91 -13.22 -10.67 5.24
CA CYS A 91 -12.26 -10.83 4.16
C CYS A 91 -12.61 -12.08 3.33
N PRO A 92 -12.69 -11.99 1.98
CA PRO A 92 -13.03 -13.13 1.13
C PRO A 92 -12.00 -14.26 1.19
N PHE A 93 -10.80 -13.96 1.70
CA PHE A 93 -9.73 -14.93 1.90
C PHE A 93 -9.61 -15.43 3.34
N ASN A 94 -10.53 -15.05 4.24
CA ASN A 94 -10.56 -15.59 5.59
C ASN A 94 -10.95 -17.07 5.56
N ARG A 95 -10.09 -17.93 6.10
CA ARG A 95 -10.30 -19.37 6.29
C ARG A 95 -10.22 -19.66 7.79
N ASP A 96 -11.36 -19.66 8.46
CA ASP A 96 -11.48 -19.96 9.90
C ASP A 96 -10.52 -19.14 10.80
N GLY A 97 -10.37 -17.85 10.49
CA GLY A 97 -9.49 -16.92 11.18
C GLY A 97 -8.06 -16.83 10.61
N TRP A 98 -7.79 -17.51 9.50
CA TRP A 98 -6.50 -17.49 8.80
C TRP A 98 -6.58 -16.81 7.45
N CYS A 99 -5.50 -16.14 7.05
CA CYS A 99 -5.37 -15.60 5.70
C CYS A 99 -5.09 -16.76 4.71
N GLY A 100 -6.08 -17.14 3.90
CA GLY A 100 -5.94 -18.20 2.89
C GLY A 100 -4.99 -17.85 1.74
N ILE A 101 -4.57 -16.58 1.64
CA ILE A 101 -3.59 -16.08 0.67
C ILE A 101 -2.35 -15.52 1.36
N HIS A 102 -2.00 -16.03 2.54
CA HIS A 102 -0.81 -15.62 3.26
C HIS A 102 0.44 -15.74 2.37
N GLY A 103 1.32 -14.72 2.40
CA GLY A 103 2.46 -14.61 1.49
C GLY A 103 2.12 -14.13 0.06
N LYS A 104 0.84 -14.09 -0.31
CA LYS A 104 0.29 -13.56 -1.57
C LYS A 104 -0.72 -12.42 -1.37
N HIS A 105 -0.85 -11.93 -0.13
CA HIS A 105 -1.77 -10.86 0.23
C HIS A 105 -1.39 -9.49 -0.41
N PRO A 106 -2.34 -8.55 -0.50
CA PRO A 106 -2.11 -7.19 -1.02
C PRO A 106 -1.00 -6.42 -0.31
N ILE A 107 -0.43 -5.42 -0.98
CA ILE A 107 0.58 -4.48 -0.42
C ILE A 107 0.09 -3.83 0.87
N ASP A 108 -1.16 -3.38 0.91
CA ASP A 108 -1.76 -2.79 2.11
C ASP A 108 -1.74 -3.78 3.31
N CYS A 109 -2.10 -5.04 3.05
CA CYS A 109 -2.04 -6.11 4.05
C CYS A 109 -0.60 -6.46 4.45
N ARG A 110 0.37 -6.37 3.52
CA ARG A 110 1.79 -6.67 3.76
C ARG A 110 2.49 -5.58 4.57
N SER A 111 2.13 -4.32 4.30
CA SER A 111 2.81 -3.17 4.90
C SER A 111 2.35 -2.90 6.32
N TYR A 112 1.13 -3.31 6.68
CA TYR A 112 0.61 -3.16 8.03
C TYR A 112 1.59 -3.70 9.08
N PRO A 113 1.95 -2.92 10.13
CA PRO A 113 1.28 -1.72 10.62
C PRO A 113 1.80 -0.39 10.04
N ILE A 114 2.60 -0.40 8.97
CA ILE A 114 3.07 0.80 8.27
C ILE A 114 2.00 1.26 7.28
N VAL A 115 1.44 2.44 7.57
CA VAL A 115 0.27 3.00 6.90
C VAL A 115 0.66 4.32 6.24
N PRO A 116 0.55 4.46 4.91
CA PRO A 116 0.77 5.72 4.23
C PRO A 116 -0.48 6.62 4.32
N SER A 117 -0.30 7.92 4.22
CA SER A 117 -1.36 8.87 3.95
C SER A 117 -0.79 10.12 3.29
N ILE A 118 -1.65 10.99 2.79
CA ILE A 118 -1.25 12.32 2.36
C ILE A 118 -1.99 13.39 3.17
N ASN A 119 -1.35 14.54 3.35
CA ASN A 119 -2.03 15.71 3.90
C ASN A 119 -2.59 16.61 2.79
N GLU A 120 -3.21 17.74 3.17
CA GLU A 120 -3.77 18.73 2.24
C GLU A 120 -2.76 19.33 1.26
N ARG A 121 -1.46 19.29 1.58
CA ARG A 121 -0.38 19.73 0.68
C ARG A 121 0.10 18.64 -0.28
N GLY A 122 -0.42 17.43 -0.16
CA GLY A 122 0.04 16.26 -0.89
C GLY A 122 1.31 15.61 -0.32
N ASP A 123 1.80 16.05 0.85
CA ASP A 123 2.98 15.43 1.48
C ASP A 123 2.66 13.99 1.88
N LEU A 124 3.56 13.05 1.56
CA LEU A 124 3.46 11.68 2.06
C LEU A 124 3.81 11.62 3.54
N ILE A 125 2.88 11.13 4.34
CA ILE A 125 3.06 10.84 5.76
C ILE A 125 3.04 9.32 5.91
N ILE A 126 4.15 8.76 6.38
CA ILE A 126 4.20 7.35 6.77
C ILE A 126 4.02 7.27 8.27
N SER A 127 3.05 6.48 8.70
CA SER A 127 2.69 6.28 10.11
C SER A 127 2.76 4.80 10.50
N ILE A 128 2.79 4.56 11.80
CA ILE A 128 2.62 3.23 12.39
C ILE A 128 1.29 3.14 13.15
N SER A 129 0.52 2.07 12.93
CA SER A 129 -0.70 1.79 13.69
C SER A 129 -0.37 1.35 15.12
N VAL A 130 -0.90 2.05 16.13
CA VAL A 130 -0.58 1.79 17.55
C VAL A 130 -1.40 0.65 18.16
N LYS A 131 -2.34 0.08 17.40
CA LYS A 131 -3.20 -1.03 17.83
C LYS A 131 -2.67 -2.39 17.39
N CYS A 132 -1.67 -2.43 16.51
CA CYS A 132 -1.03 -3.69 16.13
C CYS A 132 -0.26 -4.26 17.33
N PRO A 133 -0.52 -5.51 17.76
CA PRO A 133 0.20 -6.13 18.86
C PRO A 133 1.63 -6.53 18.49
N ALA A 134 1.92 -6.64 17.19
CA ALA A 134 3.26 -6.94 16.71
C ALA A 134 4.14 -5.68 16.73
N THR A 135 5.39 -5.86 17.15
CA THR A 135 6.39 -4.79 17.09
C THR A 135 7.23 -4.99 15.82
N PRO A 136 7.08 -4.16 14.78
CA PRO A 136 7.85 -4.31 13.56
C PRO A 136 9.33 -4.10 13.80
N SER A 137 10.16 -4.94 13.19
CA SER A 137 11.62 -4.77 13.21
C SER A 137 12.02 -3.49 12.47
N TRP A 138 13.20 -2.95 12.77
CA TRP A 138 13.73 -1.80 12.04
C TRP A 138 13.84 -2.05 10.53
N ASN A 139 14.21 -3.28 10.13
CA ASN A 139 14.28 -3.65 8.73
C ASN A 139 12.91 -3.62 8.06
N PHE A 140 11.86 -4.08 8.74
CA PHE A 140 10.46 -4.01 8.27
C PHE A 140 10.05 -2.55 8.03
N ILE A 141 10.26 -1.69 9.04
CA ILE A 141 9.90 -0.27 8.96
C ILE A 141 10.61 0.41 7.78
N ARG A 142 11.94 0.27 7.70
CA ARG A 142 12.74 0.89 6.64
C ARG A 142 12.29 0.44 5.26
N THR A 143 12.08 -0.87 5.08
CA THR A 143 11.66 -1.45 3.80
C THR A 143 10.33 -0.88 3.33
N TRP A 144 9.32 -0.84 4.21
CA TRP A 144 8.01 -0.31 3.85
C TRP A 144 7.99 1.21 3.67
N VAL A 145 8.80 1.96 4.42
CA VAL A 145 8.99 3.41 4.18
C VAL A 145 9.53 3.66 2.76
N GLU A 146 10.55 2.89 2.35
CA GLU A 146 11.14 3.02 1.02
C GLU A 146 10.18 2.59 -0.10
N ILE A 147 9.44 1.49 0.10
CA ILE A 147 8.42 1.03 -0.84
C ILE A 147 7.30 2.07 -1.00
N TRP A 148 6.75 2.57 0.11
CA TRP A 148 5.69 3.57 0.04
C TRP A 148 6.16 4.88 -0.59
N ARG A 149 7.42 5.28 -0.36
CA ARG A 149 8.00 6.42 -1.06
C ARG A 149 8.04 6.18 -2.58
N LYS A 150 8.50 5.01 -3.05
CA LYS A 150 8.52 4.67 -4.48
C LYS A 150 7.12 4.63 -5.08
N LEU A 151 6.16 4.03 -4.38
CA LEU A 151 4.76 3.96 -4.82
C LEU A 151 4.15 5.35 -4.90
N TRP A 152 4.46 6.24 -3.97
CA TRP A 152 3.93 7.61 -3.96
C TRP A 152 4.31 8.44 -5.20
N GLU A 153 5.45 8.13 -5.83
CA GLU A 153 5.88 8.77 -7.09
C GLU A 153 4.98 8.40 -8.28
N VAL A 154 4.37 7.21 -8.29
CA VAL A 154 3.65 6.67 -9.46
C VAL A 154 2.16 6.44 -9.24
N VAL A 155 1.73 6.27 -8.00
CA VAL A 155 0.32 6.04 -7.66
C VAL A 155 -0.43 7.38 -7.74
N PRO A 156 -1.60 7.41 -8.40
CA PRO A 156 -2.41 8.62 -8.50
C PRO A 156 -2.74 9.23 -7.14
N GLU A 157 -2.72 10.56 -7.07
CA GLU A 157 -3.00 11.28 -5.83
C GLU A 157 -4.41 11.00 -5.30
N GLU A 158 -5.37 10.81 -6.20
CA GLU A 158 -6.76 10.45 -5.90
C GLU A 158 -6.85 9.15 -5.09
N TRP A 159 -5.97 8.19 -5.36
CA TRP A 159 -5.91 6.95 -4.59
C TRP A 159 -5.45 7.24 -3.16
N PHE A 160 -4.41 8.07 -2.98
CA PHE A 160 -3.95 8.44 -1.64
C PHE A 160 -4.96 9.29 -0.88
N LYS A 161 -5.71 10.17 -1.55
CA LYS A 161 -6.82 10.93 -0.93
C LYS A 161 -7.84 9.96 -0.36
N PHE A 162 -8.32 9.03 -1.20
CA PHE A 162 -9.25 7.99 -0.77
C PHE A 162 -8.68 7.16 0.39
N TYR A 163 -7.44 6.67 0.26
CA TYR A 163 -6.77 5.89 1.29
C TYR A 163 -6.62 6.64 2.63
N SER A 164 -6.42 7.96 2.58
CA SER A 164 -6.25 8.78 3.80
C SER A 164 -7.56 9.01 4.56
N GLU A 165 -8.70 8.76 3.91
CA GLU A 165 -10.05 8.98 4.47
C GLU A 165 -10.71 7.68 4.97
N VAL A 166 -10.22 6.52 4.56
CA VAL A 166 -10.81 5.24 4.98
C VAL A 166 -10.57 4.98 6.47
N PRO A 167 -11.48 4.26 7.15
CA PRO A 167 -11.31 3.96 8.57
C PRO A 167 -10.00 3.21 8.85
N THR A 168 -9.22 3.73 9.79
CA THR A 168 -7.98 3.16 10.28
C THR A 168 -7.92 3.26 11.80
N ASN A 169 -7.15 2.41 12.48
CA ASN A 169 -6.84 2.63 13.89
C ASN A 169 -5.99 3.89 14.07
N LEU A 170 -5.82 4.29 15.34
CA LEU A 170 -4.96 5.40 15.71
C LEU A 170 -3.54 5.22 15.14
N LEU A 171 -3.08 6.23 14.41
CA LEU A 171 -1.79 6.25 13.75
C LEU A 171 -0.81 7.20 14.46
N LYS A 172 0.46 6.82 14.51
CA LYS A 172 1.56 7.69 14.95
C LYS A 172 2.49 7.96 13.76
N PRO A 173 2.67 9.21 13.32
CA PRO A 173 3.60 9.54 12.24
C PRO A 173 5.04 9.15 12.60
N ILE A 174 5.75 8.57 11.62
CA ILE A 174 7.18 8.20 11.75
C ILE A 174 8.07 8.96 10.77
N VAL A 175 7.59 9.21 9.54
CA VAL A 175 8.34 9.89 8.49
C VAL A 175 7.39 10.77 7.67
N ARG A 176 7.91 11.90 7.18
CA ARG A 176 7.20 12.77 6.24
C ARG A 176 8.12 13.10 5.06
N PHE A 177 7.62 12.93 3.85
CA PHE A 177 8.25 13.38 2.60
C PHE A 177 7.41 14.52 2.04
N LYS A 178 8.07 15.60 1.63
CA LYS A 178 7.34 16.79 1.16
C LYS A 178 6.96 16.65 -0.29
N ALA A 179 5.79 17.15 -0.69
CA ALA A 179 5.32 17.10 -2.08
C ALA A 179 6.34 17.66 -3.09
N GLU A 180 7.15 18.65 -2.70
CA GLU A 180 8.20 19.20 -3.56
C GLU A 180 9.31 18.18 -3.89
N GLU A 181 9.49 17.15 -3.06
CA GLU A 181 10.45 16.07 -3.26
C GLU A 181 9.99 15.04 -4.29
N LYS A 182 8.68 15.03 -4.62
CA LYS A 182 8.06 14.15 -5.65
C LYS A 182 8.52 14.49 -7.07
N SER A 183 9.12 15.67 -7.28
CA SER A 183 9.31 16.28 -8.61
C SER A 183 10.76 16.50 -9.04
N THR A 184 11.76 16.22 -8.20
CA THR A 184 13.17 16.40 -8.57
C THR A 184 13.68 15.40 -9.61
N ILE A 185 12.82 14.54 -10.17
CA ILE A 185 13.16 13.56 -11.21
C ILE A 185 12.19 13.58 -12.41
N ILE A 186 11.51 14.70 -12.65
CA ILE A 186 10.74 14.90 -13.89
C ILE A 186 11.46 15.99 -14.71
N PRO A 187 12.23 15.66 -15.77
CA PRO A 187 12.64 16.68 -16.71
C PRO A 187 11.41 17.16 -17.46
N THR A 188 11.02 18.40 -17.18
CA THR A 188 10.13 19.19 -18.02
C THR A 188 10.71 19.18 -19.43
N SER A 189 10.11 18.45 -20.36
CA SER A 189 10.38 18.69 -21.78
C SER A 189 9.73 20.02 -22.16
N VAL A 190 10.41 21.11 -21.84
CA VAL A 190 10.20 22.38 -22.55
C VAL A 190 10.91 22.21 -23.89
N ALA A 191 10.14 21.89 -24.92
CA ALA A 191 10.54 22.15 -26.30
C ALA A 191 9.51 23.09 -26.91
N ASN A 192 9.60 24.36 -26.51
CA ASN A 192 9.25 25.45 -27.41
C ASN A 192 10.38 25.58 -28.42
N THR A 193 10.06 25.44 -29.70
CA THR A 193 10.73 26.16 -30.78
C THR A 193 9.71 26.40 -31.88
N ASN A 194 9.00 27.53 -31.75
CA ASN A 194 8.69 28.33 -32.93
C ASN A 194 10.04 28.87 -33.43
N GLN A 195 10.37 28.62 -34.69
CA GLN A 195 11.13 29.56 -35.51
C GLN A 195 10.70 29.43 -36.96
N ASP A 196 10.38 30.59 -37.51
CA ASP A 196 9.88 30.91 -38.84
C ASP A 196 10.87 30.61 -39.98
N LYS A 197 10.33 30.75 -41.22
CA LYS A 197 10.98 30.91 -42.55
C LYS A 197 11.24 29.58 -43.28
N VAL A 198 10.76 29.34 -44.50
CA VAL A 198 10.52 30.19 -45.69
C VAL A 198 9.26 29.75 -46.42
#